data_AF-A0A9E2GE19-F1
#
_entry.id   AF-A0A9E2GE19-F1
#
_cell.length_a   1.000
_cell.length_b   1.000
_cell.length_c   1.000
_cell.angle_alpha   90.00
_cell.angle_beta   90.00
_cell.angle_gamma   90.00
#
_symmetry.space_group_name_H-M   'P 1'
#
loop_
_entity.id
_entity.type
_entity.pdbx_description
1 polymer ?
#
loop_
_entity_poly.entity_id
_entity_poly.type
_entity_poly.pdbx_seq_one_letter_code
_entity_poly.pdbx_strand_id
1 'polypeptide(L)'
;MDKNNVSSSHHKLISEEPLKIIIQDRLYSTIMRTPGDELPIAAGFCLSEGIVDNPQDIESMSFSDQSDANEISVSLNKSRGNEIIQ
;
A
#
# COMPACT_ATOMS: atom_id res chain seq x y z
N MET A 1 42.93 8.02 25.47
CA MET A 1 41.51 8.41 25.34
C MET A 1 41.45 9.34 24.15
N ASP A 2 41.19 8.80 22.96
CA ASP A 2 41.25 9.58 21.71
C ASP A 2 39.84 9.71 21.14
N LYS A 3 39.11 10.71 21.63
CA LYS A 3 37.82 11.13 21.08
C LYS A 3 38.11 12.16 20.00
N ASN A 4 38.28 11.78 18.72
CA ASN A 4 38.17 12.75 17.58
C ASN A 4 38.31 12.15 16.16
N ASN A 5 37.99 10.88 15.92
CA ASN A 5 37.99 10.36 14.54
C ASN A 5 36.57 9.92 14.13
N VAL A 6 35.69 10.90 13.88
CA VAL A 6 34.40 10.66 13.23
C VAL A 6 34.61 10.86 11.73
N SER A 7 34.59 9.77 10.97
CA SER A 7 34.60 9.81 9.50
C SER A 7 33.18 9.67 8.98
N SER A 8 32.76 10.59 8.10
CA SER A 8 31.47 10.50 7.41
C SER A 8 31.65 9.80 6.07
N SER A 9 30.78 8.84 5.77
CA SER A 9 30.77 8.09 4.51
C SER A 9 29.37 8.06 3.92
N HIS A 10 29.24 8.37 2.63
CA HIS A 10 27.95 8.39 1.94
C HIS A 10 27.51 6.97 1.56
N HIS A 11 26.29 6.61 1.94
CA HIS A 11 25.67 5.33 1.60
C HIS A 11 24.36 5.60 0.86
N LYS A 12 24.12 4.85 -0.21
CA LYS A 12 22.82 4.84 -0.89
C LYS A 12 21.91 3.86 -0.16
N LEU A 13 20.84 4.36 0.43
CA LEU A 13 19.83 3.56 1.12
C LEU A 13 18.58 3.43 0.25
N ILE A 14 17.79 2.39 0.51
CA ILE A 14 16.46 2.24 -0.08
C ILE A 14 15.51 3.27 0.57
N SER A 15 14.59 3.81 -0.22
CA SER A 15 13.53 4.69 0.28
C SER A 15 12.31 3.86 0.65
N GLU A 16 11.66 4.23 1.74
CA GLU A 16 10.35 3.68 2.12
C GLU A 16 9.35 4.82 2.25
N GLU A 17 8.15 4.61 1.72
CA GLU A 17 7.05 5.54 1.78
C GLU A 17 5.76 4.82 2.20
N PRO A 18 4.85 5.51 2.90
CA PRO A 18 3.55 4.95 3.22
C PRO A 18 2.72 4.77 1.95
N LEU A 19 1.90 3.73 1.90
CA LEU A 19 0.81 3.53 0.93
C LEU A 19 -0.48 3.25 1.70
N LYS A 20 -1.47 4.12 1.54
CA LYS A 20 -2.81 3.91 2.09
C LYS A 20 -3.61 3.01 1.16
N ILE A 21 -4.16 1.94 1.71
CA ILE A 21 -5.05 1.00 1.02
C ILE A 21 -6.48 1.33 1.43
N ILE A 22 -7.26 1.81 0.47
CA ILE A 22 -8.65 2.21 0.64
C ILE A 22 -9.53 1.16 -0.03
N ILE A 23 -10.41 0.51 0.74
CA ILE A 23 -11.34 -0.50 0.23
C ILE A 23 -12.75 0.08 0.31
N GLN A 24 -13.43 0.18 -0.85
CA GLN A 24 -14.78 0.75 -0.95
C GLN A 24 -14.92 2.08 -0.17
N ASP A 25 -14.05 3.03 -0.51
CA ASP A 25 -13.99 4.38 0.06
C ASP A 25 -13.70 4.46 1.57
N ARG A 26 -13.23 3.37 2.19
CA ARG A 26 -12.82 3.32 3.60
C ARG A 26 -11.33 2.98 3.72
N LEU A 27 -10.60 3.75 4.53
CA LEU A 27 -9.21 3.42 4.85
C LEU A 27 -9.16 2.08 5.58
N TYR A 28 -8.52 1.09 4.96
CA TYR A 28 -8.38 -0.25 5.54
C TYR A 28 -7.05 -0.40 6.27
N SER A 29 -5.95 0.01 5.63
CA SER A 29 -4.62 -0.07 6.22
C SER A 29 -3.66 0.93 5.57
N THR A 30 -2.56 1.22 6.27
CA THR A 30 -1.40 1.94 5.73
C THR A 30 -0.18 1.03 5.88
N ILE A 31 0.50 0.76 4.77
CA ILE A 31 1.71 -0.08 4.76
C ILE A 31 2.94 0.75 4.38
N MET A 32 4.13 0.30 4.81
CA MET A 32 5.41 0.86 4.35
C MET A 32 5.93 0.03 3.18
N ARG A 33 6.40 0.69 2.12
CA ARG A 33 6.96 0.03 0.94
C ARG A 33 8.03 0.88 0.27
N THR A 34 8.83 0.26 -0.59
CA THR A 34 9.56 1.01 -1.62
C THR A 34 8.56 1.55 -2.65
N PRO A 35 8.67 2.82 -3.10
CA PRO A 35 7.84 3.37 -4.17
C PRO A 35 7.93 2.57 -5.48
N GLY A 36 6.85 2.54 -6.28
CA GLY A 36 6.63 1.63 -7.40
C GLY A 36 5.72 0.41 -7.09
N ASP A 37 5.12 -0.15 -8.15
CA ASP A 37 4.29 -1.36 -8.13
C ASP A 37 3.04 -1.30 -7.23
N GLU A 38 2.41 -0.14 -7.12
CA GLU A 38 1.26 0.12 -6.25
C GLU A 38 0.09 -0.85 -6.51
N LEU A 39 -0.28 -1.04 -7.78
CA LEU A 39 -1.39 -1.90 -8.18
C LEU A 39 -1.13 -3.39 -7.84
N PRO A 40 0.02 -4.00 -8.22
CA PRO A 40 0.35 -5.34 -7.78
C PRO A 40 0.41 -5.51 -6.26
N ILE A 41 0.97 -4.54 -5.52
CA ILE A 41 1.05 -4.58 -4.06
C ILE A 41 -0.35 -4.59 -3.45
N ALA A 42 -1.26 -3.72 -3.91
CA ALA A 42 -2.63 -3.68 -3.40
C ALA A 42 -3.41 -4.96 -3.72
N ALA A 43 -3.27 -5.51 -4.92
CA ALA A 43 -3.92 -6.77 -5.29
C ALA A 43 -3.41 -7.94 -4.42
N GLY A 44 -2.09 -8.02 -4.23
CA GLY A 44 -1.47 -9.03 -3.37
C GLY A 44 -1.90 -8.89 -1.91
N PHE A 45 -1.93 -7.66 -1.39
CA PHE A 45 -2.44 -7.36 -0.05
C PHE A 45 -3.90 -7.79 0.13
N CYS A 46 -4.76 -7.46 -0.84
CA CYS A 46 -6.17 -7.85 -0.77
C CYS A 46 -6.36 -9.37 -0.75
N LEU A 47 -5.55 -10.10 -1.52
CA LEU A 47 -5.58 -11.55 -1.52
C LEU A 47 -5.04 -12.14 -0.20
N SER A 48 -3.94 -11.60 0.34
CA SER A 48 -3.32 -12.11 1.56
C SER A 48 -4.16 -11.88 2.81
N GLU A 49 -4.88 -10.77 2.86
CA GLU A 49 -5.77 -10.41 3.98
C GLU A 49 -7.18 -11.01 3.86
N GLY A 50 -7.46 -11.77 2.79
CA GLY A 50 -8.78 -12.33 2.54
C GLY A 50 -9.85 -11.27 2.22
N ILE A 51 -9.44 -10.09 1.78
CA ILE A 51 -10.36 -9.07 1.25
C ILE A 51 -10.96 -9.55 -0.07
N VAL A 52 -10.17 -10.29 -0.86
CA VAL A 52 -10.60 -10.98 -2.08
C VAL A 52 -10.15 -12.43 -2.05
N ASP A 53 -10.94 -13.31 -2.66
CA ASP A 53 -10.63 -14.74 -2.82
C ASP A 53 -10.07 -15.01 -4.23
N ASN A 54 -10.44 -14.17 -5.19
CA ASN A 54 -10.04 -14.29 -6.59
C ASN A 54 -9.98 -12.91 -7.29
N PRO A 55 -9.30 -12.79 -8.44
CA PRO A 55 -9.17 -11.51 -9.14
C PRO A 55 -10.50 -10.87 -9.58
N GLN A 56 -11.58 -11.66 -9.77
CA GLN A 56 -12.88 -11.18 -10.22
C GLN A 56 -13.68 -10.51 -9.09
N ASP A 57 -13.19 -10.60 -7.84
CA ASP A 57 -13.74 -9.84 -6.72
C ASP A 57 -13.40 -8.36 -6.80
N ILE A 58 -12.34 -8.00 -7.53
CA ILE A 58 -11.92 -6.61 -7.76
C ILE A 58 -12.65 -6.06 -8.99
N GLU A 59 -13.45 -5.02 -8.79
CA GLU A 59 -14.12 -4.28 -9.87
C GLU A 59 -13.18 -3.24 -10.50
N SER A 60 -12.44 -2.49 -9.68
CA SER A 60 -11.44 -1.54 -10.17
C SER A 60 -10.39 -1.21 -9.10
N MET A 61 -9.22 -0.75 -9.56
CA MET A 61 -8.19 -0.16 -8.70
C MET A 61 -7.66 1.13 -9.31
N SER A 62 -7.39 2.13 -8.49
CA SER A 62 -6.78 3.39 -8.91
C SER A 62 -5.74 3.86 -7.91
N PHE A 63 -4.60 4.33 -8.41
CA PHE A 63 -3.54 4.92 -7.62
C PHE A 63 -3.55 6.46 -7.77
N SER A 64 -3.34 7.18 -6.67
CA SER A 64 -3.21 8.62 -6.61
C SER A 64 -2.01 9.03 -5.75
N ASP A 65 -1.15 9.86 -6.32
CA ASP A 65 0.01 10.47 -5.68
C ASP A 65 -0.16 11.99 -5.48
N GLN A 66 -1.38 12.51 -5.70
CA GLN A 66 -1.65 13.95 -5.72
C GLN A 66 -1.77 14.60 -4.33
N SER A 67 -1.69 13.81 -3.25
CA SER A 67 -1.78 14.30 -1.87
C SER A 67 -0.49 14.02 -1.11
N ASP A 68 -0.35 14.55 0.12
CA ASP A 68 0.77 14.19 1.04
C ASP A 68 0.81 12.69 1.40
N ALA A 69 -0.10 11.88 0.83
CA ALA A 69 -0.11 10.44 0.93
C ALA A 69 -0.29 9.78 -0.44
N ASN A 70 0.49 8.71 -0.67
CA ASN A 70 0.23 7.73 -1.70
C ASN A 70 -1.02 6.93 -1.32
N GLU A 71 -2.03 6.93 -2.17
CA GLU A 71 -3.30 6.24 -1.91
C GLU A 71 -3.66 5.33 -3.07
N ILE A 72 -4.09 4.11 -2.75
CA ILE A 72 -4.68 3.19 -3.71
C ILE A 72 -6.09 2.82 -3.27
N SER A 73 -7.04 3.10 -4.15
CA SER A 73 -8.44 2.75 -3.96
C SER A 73 -8.75 1.45 -4.68
N VAL A 74 -9.42 0.54 -3.98
CA VAL A 74 -9.89 -0.76 -4.47
C VAL A 74 -11.40 -0.81 -4.33
N SER A 75 -12.07 -0.99 -5.46
CA SER A 75 -13.52 -1.23 -5.52
C SER A 75 -13.76 -2.71 -5.71
N LEU A 76 -14.63 -3.27 -4.88
CA LEU A 76 -15.01 -4.68 -4.93
C LEU A 76 -16.34 -4.84 -5.66
N ASN A 77 -16.53 -5.98 -6.31
CA ASN A 77 -17.82 -6.33 -6.89
C ASN A 77 -18.92 -6.38 -5.81
N LYS A 78 -20.18 -6.29 -6.22
CA LYS A 78 -21.32 -6.24 -5.28
C LYS A 78 -21.40 -7.46 -4.36
N SER A 79 -21.03 -8.66 -4.84
CA SER A 79 -21.09 -9.87 -4.03
C SER A 79 -20.12 -9.77 -2.87
N ARG A 80 -18.84 -9.47 -3.17
CA ARG A 80 -17.79 -9.42 -2.17
C ARG A 80 -17.89 -8.21 -1.25
N GLY A 81 -18.25 -7.04 -1.79
CA GLY A 81 -18.38 -5.83 -0.99
C GLY A 81 -19.38 -5.94 0.18
N ASN A 82 -20.46 -6.70 -0.01
CA ASN A 82 -21.46 -6.93 1.05
C ASN A 82 -20.95 -7.84 2.19
N GLU A 83 -19.91 -8.64 1.95
CA GLU A 83 -19.33 -9.56 2.95
C GLU A 83 -18.33 -8.84 3.86
N ILE A 84 -17.60 -7.86 3.31
CA ILE A 84 -16.49 -7.18 3.98
C ILE A 84 -16.95 -5.87 4.65
N ILE A 85 -17.95 -5.18 4.10
CA ILE A 85 -18.54 -4.00 4.74
C ILE A 85 -19.70 -4.43 5.65
N GLN A 86 -19.39 -4.83 6.88
CA GLN A 86 -20.36 -4.82 8.00
C GLN A 86 -20.09 -3.63 8.93
#